data_AF-A0A7J3C857-F1
#
_entry.id   AF-A0A7J3C857-F1
#
_cell.length_a   1.000
_cell.length_b   1.000
_cell.length_c   1.000
_cell.angle_alpha   90.00
_cell.angle_beta   90.00
_cell.angle_gamma   90.00
#
_symmetry.space_group_name_H-M   'P 1'
#
loop_
_entity.id
_entity.type
_entity.pdbx_description
1 polymer ?
#
loop_
_entity_poly.entity_id
_entity_poly.type
_entity_poly.pdbx_seq_one_letter_code
_entity_poly.pdbx_strand_id
1 'polypeptide(L)'
;MTDKVSSNNRLIYKHLVNGIFANEEMIKKIQNKLPYMFQIAQIESSRAGKTGMEVGYIRERIIVALLIYKFGEANVETEIPVIEPEVDVKLFGEPISIKTITGKSLGGVKLIWTVDAQKAKEFQTNYYPSCDILLVHINWNDTGGFYYIPLAAQKRVFDEIGRQNYIKLPKQGTNPRGVEITKNALVRLVEDSESRKIEINWHRPEVSFNPYKRWVDFWRED
;
A
#
# COMPACT_ATOMS: atom_id res chain seq x y z
N MET A 1 -7.72 3.07 30.71
CA MET A 1 -8.78 3.83 30.02
C MET A 1 -8.12 4.57 28.87
N THR A 2 -8.09 3.95 27.70
CA THR A 2 -7.60 4.59 26.47
C THR A 2 -8.82 5.09 25.72
N ASP A 3 -8.85 6.40 25.47
CA ASP A 3 -9.90 7.04 24.69
C ASP A 3 -10.10 6.32 23.36
N LYS A 4 -11.27 5.70 23.19
CA LYS A 4 -11.75 5.21 21.89
C LYS A 4 -12.10 6.43 21.04
N VAL A 5 -11.09 7.18 20.59
CA VAL A 5 -11.30 8.21 19.58
C VAL A 5 -11.58 7.49 18.27
N SER A 6 -12.85 7.52 17.82
CA SER A 6 -13.22 6.99 16.51
C SER A 6 -12.40 7.67 15.42
N SER A 7 -11.96 6.89 14.42
CA SER A 7 -11.15 7.43 13.32
C SER A 7 -11.85 8.54 12.55
N ASN A 8 -13.20 8.54 12.54
CA ASN A 8 -14.03 9.57 11.93
C ASN A 8 -13.75 11.00 12.44
N ASN A 9 -13.16 11.12 13.63
CA ASN A 9 -12.80 12.42 14.21
C ASN A 9 -11.41 12.92 13.79
N ARG A 10 -10.56 12.06 13.20
CA ARG A 10 -9.24 12.47 12.71
C ARG A 10 -9.36 13.26 11.41
N LEU A 11 -8.58 14.33 11.30
CA LEU A 11 -8.60 15.22 10.14
C LEU A 11 -8.20 14.48 8.85
N ILE A 12 -7.15 13.65 8.91
CA ILE A 12 -6.70 12.80 7.79
C ILE A 12 -7.81 11.87 7.28
N TYR A 13 -8.61 11.28 8.18
CA TYR A 13 -9.71 10.41 7.81
C TYR A 13 -10.72 11.17 6.95
N LYS A 14 -11.15 12.35 7.40
CA LYS A 14 -12.11 13.18 6.66
C LYS A 14 -11.55 13.59 5.31
N HIS A 15 -10.27 13.95 5.22
CA HIS A 15 -9.64 14.31 3.95
C HIS A 15 -9.57 13.14 2.98
N LEU A 16 -9.12 11.96 3.41
CA LEU A 16 -9.06 10.78 2.56
C LEU A 16 -10.45 10.32 2.14
N VAL A 17 -11.39 10.23 3.08
CA VAL A 17 -12.75 9.78 2.78
C VAL A 17 -13.45 10.77 1.84
N ASN A 18 -13.58 12.04 2.22
CA ASN A 18 -14.31 13.00 1.40
C ASN A 18 -13.55 13.39 0.13
N GLY A 19 -12.22 13.38 0.18
CA GLY A 19 -11.37 13.78 -0.93
C GLY A 19 -11.21 12.71 -2.00
N ILE A 20 -11.18 11.42 -1.61
CA ILE A 20 -10.86 10.30 -2.50
C ILE A 20 -11.98 9.24 -2.47
N PHE A 21 -12.27 8.66 -1.31
CA PHE A 21 -13.08 7.43 -1.22
C PHE A 21 -14.60 7.62 -1.31
N ALA A 22 -15.08 8.86 -1.14
CA ALA A 22 -16.47 9.27 -1.31
C ALA A 22 -16.63 10.30 -2.44
N ASN A 23 -15.54 10.65 -3.12
CA ASN A 23 -15.55 11.63 -4.21
C ASN A 23 -15.71 10.90 -5.54
N GLU A 24 -16.88 11.00 -6.16
CA GLU A 24 -17.21 10.27 -7.39
C GLU A 24 -16.24 10.53 -8.56
N GLU A 25 -15.79 11.77 -8.72
CA GLU A 25 -14.83 12.14 -9.76
C GLU A 25 -13.49 11.42 -9.53
N MET A 26 -12.99 11.44 -8.30
CA MET A 26 -11.75 10.74 -7.93
C MET A 26 -11.88 9.23 -8.06
N ILE A 27 -13.02 8.66 -7.65
CA ILE A 27 -13.31 7.23 -7.80
C ILE A 27 -13.20 6.83 -9.28
N LYS A 28 -13.91 7.54 -10.17
CA LYS A 28 -13.86 7.29 -11.62
C LYS A 28 -12.45 7.46 -12.18
N LYS A 29 -11.72 8.50 -11.75
CA LYS A 29 -10.35 8.75 -12.20
C LYS A 29 -9.41 7.62 -11.79
N ILE A 30 -9.51 7.14 -10.54
CA ILE A 30 -8.71 6.03 -10.02
C ILE A 30 -9.04 4.74 -10.77
N GLN A 31 -10.32 4.39 -10.91
CA GLN A 31 -10.77 3.20 -11.64
C GLN A 31 -10.24 3.18 -13.08
N ASN A 32 -10.23 4.32 -13.76
CA ASN A 32 -9.80 4.42 -15.16
C ASN A 32 -8.28 4.51 -15.36
N LYS A 33 -7.55 5.15 -14.44
CA LYS A 33 -6.13 5.48 -14.63
C LYS A 33 -5.19 4.56 -13.88
N LEU A 34 -5.59 4.02 -12.72
CA LEU A 34 -4.69 3.23 -11.88
C LEU A 34 -4.24 1.92 -12.56
N PRO A 35 -5.10 1.16 -13.26
CA PRO A 35 -4.66 -0.01 -14.03
C PRO A 35 -3.58 0.33 -15.06
N TYR A 36 -3.74 1.43 -15.80
CA TYR A 36 -2.76 1.88 -16.78
C TYR A 36 -1.42 2.25 -16.15
N MET A 37 -1.43 3.08 -15.10
CA MET A 37 -0.20 3.50 -14.41
C MET A 37 0.53 2.31 -13.77
N PHE A 38 -0.20 1.34 -13.20
CA PHE A 38 0.39 0.17 -12.60
C PHE A 38 0.91 -0.85 -13.62
N GLN A 39 0.38 -0.83 -14.85
CA GLN A 39 0.95 -1.57 -15.96
C GLN A 39 2.27 -0.95 -16.43
N ILE A 40 2.36 0.38 -16.52
CA ILE A 40 3.65 1.07 -16.77
C ILE A 40 4.68 0.66 -15.71
N ALA A 41 4.33 0.78 -14.43
CA ALA A 41 5.21 0.39 -13.33
C ALA A 41 5.66 -1.09 -13.45
N GLN A 42 4.75 -1.98 -13.83
CA GLN A 42 5.07 -3.38 -14.07
C GLN A 42 6.06 -3.55 -15.22
N ILE A 43 5.85 -2.88 -16.36
CA ILE A 43 6.76 -2.94 -17.52
C ILE A 43 8.14 -2.40 -17.15
N GLU A 44 8.21 -1.27 -16.44
CA GLU A 44 9.47 -0.66 -16.00
C GLU A 44 10.26 -1.57 -15.04
N SER A 45 9.55 -2.32 -14.20
CA SER A 45 10.13 -3.25 -13.22
C SER A 45 10.18 -4.69 -13.70
N SER A 46 10.14 -4.94 -15.01
CA SER A 46 10.14 -6.31 -15.54
C SER A 46 11.37 -6.60 -16.39
N ARG A 47 11.90 -7.81 -16.22
CA ARG A 47 12.93 -8.41 -17.07
C ARG A 47 12.44 -9.74 -17.60
N ALA A 48 12.45 -9.92 -18.91
CA ALA A 48 11.96 -11.13 -19.59
C ALA A 48 10.55 -11.56 -19.11
N GLY A 49 9.64 -10.59 -18.94
CA GLY A 49 8.26 -10.83 -18.50
C GLY A 49 8.10 -11.19 -17.01
N LYS A 50 9.18 -11.17 -16.21
CA LYS A 50 9.13 -11.35 -14.76
C LYS A 50 9.28 -10.00 -14.08
N THR A 51 8.31 -9.65 -13.24
CA THR A 51 8.31 -8.40 -12.47
C THR A 51 9.13 -8.57 -11.20
N GLY A 52 10.10 -7.68 -10.98
CA GLY A 52 10.87 -7.61 -9.75
C GLY A 52 10.11 -6.95 -8.60
N MET A 53 10.71 -7.00 -7.41
CA MET A 53 10.07 -6.48 -6.18
C MET A 53 10.08 -4.95 -6.11
N GLU A 54 11.00 -4.30 -6.82
CA GLU A 54 11.13 -2.85 -6.99
C GLU A 54 9.86 -2.19 -7.56
N VAL A 55 8.99 -2.98 -8.21
CA VAL A 55 7.68 -2.51 -8.65
C VAL A 55 6.84 -1.91 -7.52
N GLY A 56 7.03 -2.41 -6.28
CA GLY A 56 6.35 -1.87 -5.10
C GLY A 56 6.66 -0.40 -4.90
N TYR A 57 7.93 -0.02 -5.05
CA TYR A 57 8.40 1.36 -4.87
C TYR A 57 7.89 2.30 -5.98
N ILE A 58 7.82 1.83 -7.23
CA ILE A 58 7.23 2.63 -8.32
C ILE A 58 5.73 2.84 -8.08
N ARG A 59 5.01 1.80 -7.62
CA ARG A 59 3.57 1.88 -7.32
C ARG A 59 3.29 2.80 -6.14
N GLU A 60 4.13 2.78 -5.11
CA GLU A 60 4.09 3.72 -3.99
C GLU A 60 4.17 5.16 -4.50
N ARG A 61 5.15 5.49 -5.35
CA ARG A 61 5.27 6.82 -5.97
C ARG A 61 4.02 7.23 -6.75
N ILE A 62 3.35 6.30 -7.44
CA ILE A 62 2.07 6.58 -8.13
C ILE A 62 0.97 6.96 -7.13
N ILE A 63 0.89 6.29 -5.98
CA ILE A 63 -0.10 6.63 -4.93
C ILE A 63 0.26 7.94 -4.23
N VAL A 64 1.54 8.22 -3.97
CA VAL A 64 2.00 9.51 -3.46
C VAL A 64 1.63 10.64 -4.44
N ALA A 65 1.86 10.44 -5.74
CA ALA A 65 1.46 11.41 -6.76
C ALA A 65 -0.06 11.65 -6.81
N LEU A 66 -0.89 10.64 -6.52
CA LEU A 66 -2.34 10.81 -6.35
C LEU A 66 -2.67 11.72 -5.16
N LEU A 67 -1.97 11.56 -4.03
CA LEU A 67 -2.14 12.42 -2.85
C LEU A 67 -1.71 13.86 -3.15
N ILE A 68 -0.57 14.05 -3.81
CA ILE A 68 -0.10 15.37 -4.26
C ILE A 68 -1.13 16.02 -5.19
N TYR A 69 -1.61 15.28 -6.19
CA TYR A 69 -2.63 15.77 -7.12
C TYR A 69 -3.91 16.22 -6.39
N LYS A 70 -4.33 15.46 -5.37
CA LYS A 70 -5.61 15.73 -4.69
C LYS A 70 -5.51 16.80 -3.62
N PHE A 71 -4.42 16.84 -2.86
CA PHE A 71 -4.28 17.64 -1.65
C PHE A 71 -3.19 18.73 -1.77
N GLY A 72 -2.42 18.75 -2.86
CA GLY A 72 -1.35 19.71 -3.11
C GLY A 72 -0.03 19.34 -2.45
N GLU A 73 1.09 19.70 -3.08
CA GLU A 73 2.46 19.40 -2.61
C GLU A 73 2.72 19.90 -1.19
N ALA A 74 2.22 21.09 -0.84
CA ALA A 74 2.40 21.67 0.49
C ALA A 74 1.81 20.83 1.64
N ASN A 75 0.91 19.89 1.33
CA ASN A 75 0.24 19.05 2.32
C ASN A 75 0.75 17.60 2.31
N VAL A 76 1.71 17.27 1.46
CA VAL A 76 2.22 15.91 1.27
C VAL A 76 3.74 15.90 1.44
N GLU A 77 4.21 15.33 2.55
CA GLU A 77 5.64 15.17 2.82
C GLU A 77 6.12 13.84 2.21
N THR A 78 7.00 13.92 1.20
CA THR A 78 7.53 12.77 0.46
C THR A 78 8.93 12.36 0.87
N GLU A 79 9.69 13.26 1.49
CA GLU A 79 11.08 13.03 1.90
C GLU A 79 11.14 12.25 3.22
N ILE A 80 10.54 11.07 3.23
CA ILE A 80 10.58 10.12 4.33
C ILE A 80 11.81 9.22 4.14
N PRO A 81 12.70 9.08 5.16
CA PRO A 81 13.83 8.17 5.06
C PRO A 81 13.36 6.74 4.77
N VAL A 82 14.03 6.05 3.85
CA VAL A 82 13.71 4.63 3.50
C VAL A 82 13.86 3.67 4.70
N ILE A 83 14.58 4.09 5.74
CA ILE A 83 14.74 3.35 7.00
C ILE A 83 13.61 3.59 8.01
N GLU A 84 12.74 4.58 7.77
CA GLU A 84 11.62 4.88 8.63
C GLU A 84 10.67 3.68 8.66
N PRO A 85 10.35 3.11 9.84
CA PRO A 85 9.48 1.95 9.91
C PRO A 85 8.07 2.29 9.42
N GLU A 86 7.62 1.58 8.38
CA GLU A 86 6.25 1.60 7.82
C GLU A 86 5.81 2.88 7.09
N VAL A 87 6.34 4.05 7.45
CA VAL A 87 5.87 5.33 6.90
C VAL A 87 6.44 5.55 5.51
N ASP A 88 5.55 5.69 4.52
CA ASP A 88 5.93 5.94 3.12
C ASP A 88 5.66 7.40 2.71
N VAL A 89 4.70 8.06 3.37
CA VAL A 89 4.33 9.46 3.13
C VAL A 89 3.65 10.05 4.37
N LYS A 90 3.70 11.37 4.55
CA LYS A 90 2.78 12.06 5.48
C LYS A 90 1.81 12.97 4.74
N LEU A 91 0.55 12.94 5.15
CA LEU A 91 -0.52 13.78 4.62
C LEU A 91 -1.06 14.66 5.74
N PHE A 92 -0.91 15.98 5.61
CA PHE A 92 -1.18 16.94 6.69
C PHE A 92 -0.44 16.59 7.99
N GLY A 93 0.83 16.16 7.89
CA GLY A 93 1.67 15.75 9.02
C GLY A 93 1.39 14.35 9.58
N GLU A 94 0.32 13.68 9.14
CA GLU A 94 -0.08 12.37 9.63
C GLU A 94 0.53 11.25 8.77
N PRO A 95 1.16 10.21 9.37
CA PRO A 95 1.86 9.17 8.63
C PRO A 95 0.90 8.18 7.97
N ILE A 96 1.26 7.75 6.76
CA ILE A 96 0.56 6.74 5.97
C ILE A 96 1.59 5.71 5.47
N SER A 97 1.25 4.43 5.62
CA SER A 97 1.90 3.34 4.88
C SER A 97 1.13 3.01 3.61
N ILE A 98 1.83 2.86 2.50
CA ILE A 98 1.31 2.45 1.21
C ILE A 98 1.77 1.02 0.94
N LYS A 99 0.83 0.12 0.71
CA LYS A 99 1.13 -1.29 0.46
C LYS A 99 0.47 -1.73 -0.83
N THR A 100 1.18 -2.51 -1.64
CA THR A 100 0.60 -3.13 -2.84
C THR A 100 0.77 -4.63 -2.83
N ILE A 101 -0.25 -5.35 -3.30
CA ILE A 101 -0.21 -6.80 -3.46
C ILE A 101 -0.83 -7.19 -4.80
N THR A 102 -0.32 -8.26 -5.39
CA THR A 102 -0.82 -8.78 -6.67
C THR A 102 -1.28 -10.23 -6.50
N GLY A 103 -2.45 -10.56 -7.01
CA GLY A 103 -2.99 -11.93 -7.03
C GLY A 103 -4.46 -11.99 -6.61
N LYS A 104 -5.05 -13.19 -6.69
CA LYS A 104 -6.49 -13.40 -6.40
C LYS A 104 -6.87 -13.23 -4.93
N SER A 105 -5.92 -13.40 -4.01
CA SER A 105 -6.18 -13.40 -2.58
C SER A 105 -5.45 -12.28 -1.85
N LEU A 106 -6.09 -11.72 -0.83
CA LEU A 106 -5.45 -10.83 0.15
C LEU A 106 -4.46 -11.63 1.00
N GLY A 107 -3.16 -11.46 0.75
CA GLY A 107 -2.11 -12.16 1.49
C GLY A 107 -0.72 -11.72 1.07
N GLY A 108 0.27 -11.98 1.93
CA GLY A 108 1.68 -11.72 1.63
C GLY A 108 2.14 -10.27 1.81
N VAL A 109 1.27 -9.38 2.32
CA VAL A 109 1.60 -7.99 2.68
C VAL A 109 2.66 -7.99 3.78
N LYS A 110 3.78 -7.31 3.55
CA LYS A 110 4.87 -7.22 4.53
C LYS A 110 4.62 -6.11 5.56
N LEU A 111 4.92 -6.43 6.81
CA LEU A 111 5.09 -5.47 7.90
C LEU A 111 6.53 -4.99 7.99
N ILE A 112 7.49 -5.88 7.76
CA ILE A 112 8.92 -5.57 7.71
C ILE A 112 9.66 -6.58 6.82
N TRP A 113 10.73 -6.13 6.15
CA TRP A 113 11.56 -6.93 5.24
C TRP A 113 12.69 -7.71 5.95
N THR A 114 12.44 -8.22 7.17
CA THR A 114 13.42 -9.06 7.89
C THR A 114 13.10 -10.55 7.74
N VAL A 115 14.13 -11.33 7.41
CA VAL A 115 14.08 -12.81 7.34
C VAL A 115 14.87 -13.47 8.46
N ASP A 116 15.65 -12.68 9.21
CA ASP A 116 16.37 -13.16 10.38
C ASP A 116 15.38 -13.59 11.46
N ALA A 117 15.53 -14.81 11.96
CA ALA A 117 14.54 -15.42 12.85
C ALA A 117 14.43 -14.68 14.20
N GLN A 118 15.55 -14.20 14.74
CA GLN A 118 15.58 -13.48 16.01
C GLN A 118 14.93 -12.11 15.85
N LYS A 119 15.37 -11.31 14.86
CA LYS A 119 14.78 -10.00 14.56
C LYS A 119 13.30 -10.09 14.19
N ALA A 120 12.89 -11.12 13.46
CA ALA A 120 11.48 -11.35 13.15
C ALA A 120 10.67 -11.63 14.42
N LYS A 121 11.24 -12.37 15.39
CA LYS A 121 10.59 -12.64 16.67
C LYS A 121 10.54 -11.41 17.58
N GLU A 122 11.60 -10.63 17.61
CA GLU A 122 11.65 -9.33 18.29
C GLU A 122 10.62 -8.38 17.71
N PHE A 123 10.55 -8.27 16.37
CA PHE A 123 9.54 -7.48 15.67
C PHE A 123 8.14 -7.94 16.05
N GLN A 124 7.83 -9.24 15.98
CA GLN A 124 6.53 -9.74 16.39
C GLN A 124 6.20 -9.30 17.82
N THR A 125 7.16 -9.36 18.75
CA THR A 125 6.98 -9.03 20.18
C THR A 125 6.81 -7.54 20.46
N ASN A 126 7.31 -6.65 19.60
CA ASN A 126 7.28 -5.21 19.85
C ASN A 126 6.33 -4.46 18.91
N TYR A 127 5.94 -5.06 17.79
CA TYR A 127 5.07 -4.42 16.82
C TYR A 127 3.70 -4.11 17.40
N TYR A 128 3.24 -2.91 17.08
CA TYR A 128 1.87 -2.44 17.21
C TYR A 128 1.60 -1.47 16.06
N PRO A 129 0.42 -1.51 15.40
CA PRO A 129 0.11 -0.60 14.31
C PRO A 129 0.33 0.87 14.70
N SER A 130 1.00 1.62 13.82
CA SER A 130 1.51 2.97 14.10
C SER A 130 0.95 4.05 13.18
N CYS A 131 0.56 3.71 11.95
CA CYS A 131 0.09 4.65 10.94
C CYS A 131 -1.13 4.11 10.16
N ASP A 132 -1.79 4.97 9.39
CA ASP A 132 -2.86 4.57 8.49
C ASP A 132 -2.32 3.76 7.30
N ILE A 133 -3.14 2.89 6.69
CA ILE A 133 -2.72 2.12 5.49
C ILE A 133 -3.55 2.52 4.27
N LEU A 134 -2.86 2.78 3.16
CA LEU A 134 -3.39 2.77 1.80
C LEU A 134 -2.96 1.46 1.12
N LEU A 135 -3.89 0.52 0.95
CA LEU A 135 -3.62 -0.80 0.35
C LEU A 135 -4.17 -0.86 -1.08
N VAL A 136 -3.34 -1.26 -2.04
CA VAL A 136 -3.77 -1.57 -3.41
C VAL A 136 -3.70 -3.08 -3.64
N HIS A 137 -4.86 -3.70 -3.81
CA HIS A 137 -5.01 -5.10 -4.22
C HIS A 137 -5.21 -5.17 -5.73
N ILE A 138 -4.18 -5.65 -6.41
CA ILE A 138 -4.10 -5.77 -7.87
C ILE A 138 -4.48 -7.19 -8.27
N ASN A 139 -5.51 -7.34 -9.08
CA ASN A 139 -5.98 -8.65 -9.54
C ASN A 139 -6.22 -8.63 -11.05
N TRP A 140 -5.15 -8.66 -11.85
CA TRP A 140 -5.24 -8.53 -13.31
C TRP A 140 -6.27 -9.47 -13.95
N ASN A 141 -7.08 -8.89 -14.85
CA ASN A 141 -8.22 -9.47 -15.54
C ASN A 141 -9.38 -9.88 -14.60
N ASP A 142 -9.43 -9.29 -13.42
CA ASP A 142 -10.42 -9.60 -12.39
C ASP A 142 -10.56 -8.38 -11.44
N THR A 143 -11.38 -8.52 -10.41
CA THR A 143 -11.69 -7.46 -9.47
C THR A 143 -10.68 -7.44 -8.33
N GLY A 144 -10.18 -6.25 -8.03
CA GLY A 144 -9.41 -5.94 -6.84
C GLY A 144 -9.89 -4.61 -6.27
N GLY A 145 -9.00 -3.87 -5.60
CA GLY A 145 -9.41 -2.58 -5.05
C GLY A 145 -8.30 -1.73 -4.49
N PHE A 146 -8.63 -0.47 -4.27
CA PHE A 146 -7.85 0.48 -3.50
C PHE A 146 -8.57 0.71 -2.17
N TYR A 147 -7.85 0.56 -1.06
CA TYR A 147 -8.41 0.57 0.29
C TYR A 147 -7.73 1.61 1.15
N TYR A 148 -8.52 2.30 1.96
CA TYR A 148 -8.05 3.05 3.11
C TYR A 148 -8.43 2.28 4.38
N ILE A 149 -7.41 1.95 5.19
CA ILE A 149 -7.53 1.20 6.43
C ILE A 149 -7.01 2.10 7.56
N PRO A 150 -7.92 2.73 8.34
CA PRO A 150 -7.52 3.62 9.43
C PRO A 150 -6.72 2.89 10.50
N LEU A 151 -5.79 3.59 11.14
CA LEU A 151 -5.03 3.10 12.28
C LEU A 151 -5.93 2.56 13.40
N ALA A 152 -7.08 3.20 13.64
CA ALA A 152 -8.03 2.73 14.65
C ALA A 152 -8.61 1.34 14.33
N ALA A 153 -8.92 1.06 13.06
CA ALA A 153 -9.34 -0.25 12.59
C ALA A 153 -8.22 -1.28 12.76
N GLN A 154 -6.99 -0.89 12.44
CA GLN A 154 -5.82 -1.75 12.63
C GLN A 154 -5.62 -2.14 14.10
N LYS A 155 -5.69 -1.17 15.01
CA LYS A 155 -5.58 -1.40 16.45
C LYS A 155 -6.70 -2.29 16.99
N ARG A 156 -7.96 -2.02 16.61
CA ARG A 156 -9.10 -2.90 16.97
C ARG A 156 -8.86 -4.34 16.55
N VAL A 157 -8.58 -4.56 15.26
CA VAL A 157 -8.34 -5.92 14.74
C VAL A 157 -7.15 -6.58 15.42
N PHE A 158 -6.06 -5.83 15.65
CA PHE A 158 -4.86 -6.32 16.33
C PHE A 158 -5.17 -6.77 17.77
N ASP A 159 -5.88 -5.94 18.53
CA ASP A 159 -6.25 -6.21 19.92
C ASP A 159 -7.23 -7.38 20.01
N GLU A 160 -8.17 -7.51 19.07
CA GLU A 160 -9.18 -8.56 19.02
C GLU A 160 -8.61 -9.95 18.70
N ILE A 161 -7.78 -10.07 17.66
CA ILE A 161 -7.28 -11.39 17.22
C ILE A 161 -5.97 -11.78 17.90
N GLY A 162 -5.28 -10.80 18.48
CA GLY A 162 -3.97 -10.98 19.08
C GLY A 162 -2.83 -11.03 18.06
N ARG A 163 -1.67 -10.58 18.51
CA ARG A 163 -0.42 -10.47 17.75
C ARG A 163 -0.03 -11.71 16.94
N GLN A 164 -0.14 -12.91 17.49
CA GLN A 164 0.24 -14.15 16.80
C GLN A 164 -0.67 -14.45 15.60
N ASN A 165 -1.93 -14.02 15.68
CA ASN A 165 -2.89 -14.16 14.59
C ASN A 165 -2.90 -12.94 13.66
N TYR A 166 -2.30 -11.83 14.07
CA TYR A 166 -2.09 -10.66 13.21
C TYR A 166 -0.80 -10.77 12.39
N ILE A 167 0.28 -11.25 13.02
CA ILE A 167 1.65 -11.25 12.49
C ILE A 167 2.10 -12.68 12.17
N LYS A 168 2.37 -12.93 10.89
CA LYS A 168 2.94 -14.18 10.40
C LYS A 168 4.46 -14.06 10.26
N LEU A 169 5.18 -14.89 11.01
CA LEU A 169 6.63 -15.00 10.90
C LEU A 169 7.05 -15.67 9.58
N PRO A 170 8.27 -15.35 9.07
CA PRO A 170 8.87 -16.06 7.94
C PRO A 170 8.94 -17.57 8.21
N LYS A 171 8.55 -18.40 7.24
CA LYS A 171 8.63 -19.86 7.37
C LYS A 171 10.08 -20.32 7.19
N GLN A 172 10.64 -20.96 8.22
CA GLN A 172 11.98 -21.55 8.15
C GLN A 172 12.07 -22.61 7.05
N GLY A 173 13.25 -22.73 6.42
CA GLY A 173 13.47 -23.66 5.31
C GLY A 173 12.79 -23.26 3.99
N THR A 174 12.27 -22.02 3.89
CA THR A 174 11.79 -21.44 2.63
C THR A 174 12.60 -20.18 2.28
N ASN A 175 12.27 -19.51 1.16
CA ASN A 175 12.87 -18.22 0.79
C ASN A 175 11.85 -17.06 1.01
N PRO A 176 11.47 -16.76 2.27
CA PRO A 176 10.56 -15.67 2.57
C PRO A 176 11.27 -14.33 2.35
N ARG A 177 10.49 -13.25 2.34
CA ARG A 177 11.03 -11.88 2.17
C ARG A 177 10.72 -10.97 3.34
N GLY A 178 10.09 -11.46 4.41
CA GLY A 178 9.73 -10.60 5.53
C GLY A 178 8.66 -11.21 6.42
N VAL A 179 8.36 -10.48 7.49
CA VAL A 179 7.22 -10.72 8.37
C VAL A 179 5.97 -10.17 7.68
N GLU A 180 4.85 -10.92 7.74
CA GLU A 180 3.63 -10.59 7.01
C GLU A 180 2.47 -10.27 7.95
N ILE A 181 1.51 -9.47 7.48
CA ILE A 181 0.15 -9.48 8.03
C ILE A 181 -0.49 -10.83 7.62
N THR A 182 -1.16 -11.52 8.55
CA THR A 182 -1.88 -12.75 8.19
C THR A 182 -3.02 -12.45 7.20
N LYS A 183 -3.40 -13.44 6.39
CA LYS A 183 -4.58 -13.34 5.52
C LYS A 183 -5.86 -13.03 6.31
N ASN A 184 -6.06 -13.68 7.45
CA ASN A 184 -7.23 -13.45 8.31
C ASN A 184 -7.28 -12.00 8.81
N ALA A 185 -6.15 -11.45 9.27
CA ALA A 185 -6.07 -10.05 9.67
C ALA A 185 -6.37 -9.11 8.51
N LEU A 186 -5.75 -9.32 7.33
CA LEU A 186 -6.02 -8.48 6.15
C LEU A 186 -7.49 -8.46 5.74
N VAL A 187 -8.16 -9.62 5.73
CA VAL A 187 -9.59 -9.70 5.40
C VAL A 187 -10.41 -8.87 6.40
N ARG A 188 -10.19 -9.05 7.71
CA ARG A 188 -10.86 -8.26 8.74
C ARG A 188 -10.60 -6.76 8.63
N LEU A 189 -9.38 -6.37 8.25
CA LEU A 189 -9.02 -4.96 8.09
C LEU A 189 -9.76 -4.31 6.91
N VAL A 190 -9.86 -4.98 5.77
CA VAL A 190 -10.56 -4.41 4.59
C VAL A 190 -12.08 -4.46 4.73
N GLU A 191 -12.61 -5.35 5.57
CA GLU A 191 -14.04 -5.48 5.88
C GLU A 191 -14.49 -4.64 7.10
N ASP A 192 -13.56 -4.05 7.85
CA ASP A 192 -13.90 -3.18 8.98
C ASP A 192 -14.77 -1.99 8.52
N SER A 193 -15.80 -1.69 9.32
CA SER A 193 -16.78 -0.63 9.02
C SER A 193 -16.20 0.78 8.84
N GLU A 194 -15.03 1.07 9.41
CA GLU A 194 -14.34 2.36 9.23
C GLU A 194 -13.42 2.37 8.01
N SER A 195 -13.06 1.20 7.48
CA SER A 195 -12.30 1.09 6.24
C SER A 195 -13.12 1.54 5.04
N ARG A 196 -12.45 2.03 4.00
CA ARG A 196 -13.08 2.45 2.74
C ARG A 196 -12.44 1.74 1.57
N LYS A 197 -13.24 1.46 0.54
CA LYS A 197 -12.79 0.79 -0.67
C LYS A 197 -13.26 1.51 -1.92
N ILE A 198 -12.39 1.51 -2.93
CA ILE A 198 -12.72 1.75 -4.32
C ILE A 198 -12.48 0.43 -5.03
N GLU A 199 -13.55 -0.18 -5.52
CA GLU A 199 -13.45 -1.39 -6.32
C GLU A 199 -12.87 -1.06 -7.70
N ILE A 200 -11.95 -1.89 -8.18
CA ILE A 200 -11.25 -1.67 -9.45
C ILE A 200 -11.29 -2.97 -10.26
N ASN A 201 -11.79 -2.88 -11.49
CA ASN A 201 -11.64 -3.93 -12.48
C ASN A 201 -10.26 -3.76 -13.16
N TRP A 202 -9.34 -4.67 -12.87
CA TRP A 202 -7.95 -4.56 -13.33
C TRP A 202 -7.78 -5.13 -14.74
N HIS A 203 -8.29 -4.45 -15.75
CA HIS A 203 -7.97 -4.80 -17.14
C HIS A 203 -6.49 -4.51 -17.45
N ARG A 204 -5.92 -5.19 -18.45
CA ARG A 204 -4.58 -4.90 -18.98
C ARG A 204 -4.68 -3.97 -20.19
N PRO A 205 -4.60 -2.64 -20.03
CA PRO A 205 -4.59 -1.75 -21.19
C PRO A 205 -3.38 -2.02 -22.09
N GLU A 206 -3.49 -1.69 -23.37
CA GLU A 206 -2.32 -1.62 -24.23
C GLU A 206 -1.50 -0.38 -23.84
N VAL A 207 -0.19 -0.55 -23.66
CA VAL A 207 0.71 0.50 -23.21
C VAL A 207 1.93 0.52 -24.12
N SER A 208 2.10 1.60 -24.88
CA SER A 208 3.34 1.89 -25.59
C SER A 208 4.31 2.59 -24.62
N PHE A 209 5.15 1.81 -23.94
CA PHE A 209 6.17 2.32 -23.03
C PHE A 209 7.45 1.50 -23.17
N ASN A 210 8.58 2.18 -23.43
CA ASN A 210 9.90 1.57 -23.47
C ASN A 210 10.76 2.12 -22.32
N PRO A 211 11.12 1.29 -21.31
CA PRO A 211 11.86 1.74 -20.14
C PRO A 211 13.29 2.23 -20.46
N TYR A 212 13.82 1.88 -21.64
CA TYR A 212 15.16 2.27 -22.06
C TYR A 212 15.20 3.55 -22.89
N LYS A 213 14.05 3.99 -23.42
CA LYS A 213 14.01 5.12 -24.37
C LYS A 213 14.69 6.37 -23.80
N ARG A 214 14.35 6.76 -22.56
CA ARG A 214 14.97 7.93 -21.91
C ARG A 214 16.49 7.84 -21.83
N TRP A 215 17.03 6.66 -21.51
CA TRP A 215 18.46 6.46 -21.34
C TRP A 215 19.18 6.45 -22.68
N VAL A 216 18.58 5.82 -23.68
CA VAL A 216 19.11 5.81 -25.04
C VAL A 216 19.13 7.23 -25.62
N ASP A 217 18.10 8.03 -25.36
CA ASP A 217 18.04 9.41 -25.80
C ASP A 217 19.15 10.24 -25.12
N PHE A 218 19.37 10.10 -23.80
CA PHE A 218 20.50 10.74 -23.10
C PHE A 218 21.88 10.31 -23.63
N TRP A 219 22.08 9.04 -23.98
CA TRP A 219 23.35 8.59 -24.58
C TRP A 219 23.58 9.12 -26.00
N ARG A 220 22.55 9.67 -26.66
CA ARG A 220 22.64 10.28 -27.99
C ARG A 220 22.85 11.79 -27.94
N GLU A 221 22.68 12.40 -26.77
CA GLU A 221 22.98 13.81 -26.56
C GLU A 221 24.51 13.98 -26.54
N ASP A 222 25.03 14.95 -27.31
CA ASP A 222 26.46 15.27 -27.43
C ASP A 222 27.00 16.04 -26.20
#